data_AF-A0AAD2FZE0-F1
#
_entry.id   AF-A0AAD2FZE0-F1
#
_cell.length_a   1.000
_cell.length_b   1.000
_cell.length_c   1.000
_cell.angle_alpha   90.00
_cell.angle_beta   90.00
_cell.angle_gamma   90.00
#
_symmetry.space_group_name_H-M   'P 1'
#
loop_
_entity.id
_entity.type
_entity.pdbx_description
1 polymer ?
#
loop_
_entity_poly.entity_id
_entity_poly.type
_entity_poly.pdbx_seq_one_letter_code
_entity_poly.pdbx_strand_id
1 'polypeptide(L)'
;MKFSALLLVVAGVVETSNAFVPFAPRAVVTGPLAMNKPFFADSEDTEQVAEAPAEAPAAAEAPAPTAGESSFEDEVEELAQEEIRKLKKASKFKTAGGVEYAPWMNMSADEEDEIRKVMKSKAEARRKRQLEEASASGALIMDSQAQELSGGGLQTKVINGDVELEWTTSSEAATKGFIIKRRAARTEEFEVLASWEDWGPLASKGPQGGSYRYLDSTTTPGGWVYRVTECENSGATNDICQALVDVQTEEEQRGAVIAAVGISVFAIAAVAAGILLDPVGGY
;
A
#
# COMPACT_ATOMS: atom_id res chain seq x y z
N MET A 1 13.40 -21.75 53.63
CA MET A 1 13.32 -22.48 52.34
C MET A 1 11.93 -22.24 51.78
N LYS A 2 11.66 -21.58 50.65
CA LYS A 2 12.47 -21.03 49.55
C LYS A 2 11.71 -19.79 49.04
N PHE A 3 12.43 -18.69 48.82
CA PHE A 3 11.97 -17.56 48.01
C PHE A 3 11.84 -18.03 46.55
N SER A 4 10.79 -17.60 45.84
CA SER A 4 10.74 -17.65 44.38
C SER A 4 10.67 -16.23 43.87
N ALA A 5 11.81 -15.77 43.34
CA ALA A 5 11.98 -14.49 42.68
C ALA A 5 11.36 -14.56 41.29
N LEU A 6 10.39 -13.69 40.99
CA LEU A 6 9.99 -13.40 39.61
C LEU A 6 10.76 -12.16 39.18
N LEU A 7 11.77 -12.40 38.35
CA LEU A 7 12.63 -11.41 37.70
C LEU A 7 11.81 -10.66 36.65
N LEU A 8 11.51 -9.37 36.89
CA LEU A 8 10.91 -8.48 35.90
C LEU A 8 12.04 -7.64 35.29
N VAL A 9 12.43 -7.96 34.06
CA VAL A 9 13.41 -7.20 33.28
C VAL A 9 12.71 -5.98 32.71
N VAL A 10 12.91 -4.82 33.31
CA VAL A 10 12.63 -3.52 32.69
C VAL A 10 13.94 -3.01 32.10
N ALA A 11 14.10 -3.17 30.79
CA ALA A 11 15.11 -2.44 30.03
C ALA A 11 14.50 -1.10 29.61
N GLY A 12 14.89 -0.02 30.28
CA GLY A 12 14.66 1.33 29.82
C GLY A 12 15.98 1.95 29.37
N VAL A 13 15.98 2.60 28.21
CA VAL A 13 16.73 3.85 27.95
C VAL A 13 15.97 4.62 26.88
N VAL A 14 15.23 5.65 27.30
CA VAL A 14 14.89 6.80 26.44
C VAL A 14 15.83 7.91 26.88
N GLU A 15 16.85 8.16 26.06
CA GLU A 15 17.81 9.24 26.27
C GLU A 15 17.46 10.37 25.30
N THR A 16 16.83 11.41 25.84
CA THR A 16 16.66 12.70 25.17
C THR A 16 17.70 13.67 25.74
N SER A 17 18.63 14.16 24.91
CA SER A 17 19.12 15.56 24.91
C SER A 17 20.17 15.82 23.82
N ASN A 18 19.84 16.75 22.92
CA ASN A 18 20.67 17.79 22.28
C ASN A 18 22.20 17.60 22.16
N ALA A 19 22.70 17.62 20.91
CA ALA A 19 23.87 18.46 20.55
C ALA A 19 24.02 18.63 19.03
N PHE A 20 23.86 19.87 18.59
CA PHE A 20 24.33 20.44 17.35
C PHE A 20 25.87 20.47 17.32
N VAL A 21 26.51 19.91 16.28
CA VAL A 21 27.90 20.20 15.91
C VAL A 21 28.05 20.17 14.37
N PRO A 22 28.70 21.17 13.75
CA PRO A 22 28.85 21.27 12.30
C PRO A 22 30.01 20.41 11.79
N PHE A 23 29.88 19.78 10.63
CA PHE A 23 31.00 19.14 9.93
C PHE A 23 31.14 19.71 8.51
N ALA A 24 32.26 20.40 8.31
CA ALA A 24 32.73 20.93 7.04
C ALA A 24 33.29 19.81 6.13
N PRO A 25 33.55 20.09 4.84
CA PRO A 25 33.58 19.07 3.78
C PRO A 25 34.91 18.30 3.73
N ARG A 26 34.84 17.01 3.38
CA ARG A 26 36.03 16.19 3.10
C ARG A 26 36.33 16.14 1.60
N ALA A 27 37.63 16.22 1.35
CA ALA A 27 38.28 16.49 0.08
C ALA A 27 38.01 15.48 -1.04
N VAL A 28 37.95 16.04 -2.25
CA VAL A 28 38.05 15.39 -3.55
C VAL A 28 39.40 14.67 -3.66
N VAL A 29 39.38 13.40 -4.09
CA VAL A 29 40.55 12.70 -4.62
C VAL A 29 40.23 12.30 -6.06
N THR A 30 40.98 12.91 -6.98
CA THR A 30 41.04 12.61 -8.41
C THR A 30 42.05 11.50 -8.68
N GLY A 31 41.70 10.51 -9.50
CA GLY A 31 42.67 9.57 -10.10
C GLY A 31 41.99 8.39 -10.82
N PRO A 32 42.34 8.07 -12.08
CA PRO A 32 41.53 7.25 -12.97
C PRO A 32 41.82 5.75 -12.83
N LEU A 33 40.79 4.90 -12.91
CA LEU A 33 40.95 3.48 -13.21
C LEU A 33 40.11 3.11 -14.43
N ALA A 34 40.82 2.48 -15.37
CA ALA A 34 40.39 2.15 -16.70
C ALA A 34 39.42 0.96 -16.75
N MET A 35 38.51 1.05 -17.73
CA MET A 35 37.91 0.02 -18.57
C MET A 35 37.53 -1.34 -17.96
N ASN A 36 36.22 -1.64 -18.02
CA ASN A 36 35.77 -2.86 -18.67
C ASN A 36 34.41 -2.62 -19.34
N LYS A 37 34.35 -2.77 -20.67
CA LYS A 37 33.13 -2.66 -21.49
C LYS A 37 32.33 -3.95 -21.35
N PRO A 38 30.98 -3.92 -21.21
CA PRO A 38 30.16 -5.08 -21.50
C PRO A 38 30.19 -5.40 -23.01
N PHE A 39 30.32 -6.69 -23.27
CA PHE A 39 30.68 -7.38 -24.51
C PHE A 39 29.55 -7.47 -25.56
N PHE A 40 28.70 -6.46 -25.74
CA PHE A 40 27.76 -6.49 -26.87
C PHE A 40 27.54 -5.09 -27.42
N ALA A 41 28.49 -4.66 -28.25
CA ALA A 41 28.29 -3.59 -29.22
C ALA A 41 29.07 -3.97 -30.48
N ASP A 42 28.33 -4.23 -31.55
CA ASP A 42 28.68 -4.02 -32.96
C ASP A 42 27.40 -4.34 -33.75
N SER A 43 26.88 -3.54 -34.70
CA SER A 43 27.33 -2.30 -35.36
C SER A 43 26.05 -1.69 -36.00
N GLU A 44 25.82 -0.39 -35.87
CA GLU A 44 25.94 0.62 -36.94
C GLU A 44 24.73 0.76 -37.89
N ASP A 45 24.03 1.89 -37.70
CA ASP A 45 23.61 2.92 -38.66
C ASP A 45 23.17 2.55 -40.10
N THR A 46 22.03 3.10 -40.54
CA THR A 46 21.92 4.09 -41.66
C THR A 46 20.44 4.38 -42.05
N GLU A 47 20.02 5.62 -41.79
CA GLU A 47 19.20 6.56 -42.61
C GLU A 47 18.07 6.12 -43.60
N GLN A 48 16.87 6.75 -43.41
CA GLN A 48 16.04 7.53 -44.41
C GLN A 48 15.42 6.77 -45.62
N VAL A 49 14.13 6.82 -46.03
CA VAL A 49 13.26 7.95 -46.47
C VAL A 49 11.83 7.43 -46.80
N ALA A 50 10.81 8.22 -46.42
CA ALA A 50 9.50 8.54 -47.03
C ALA A 50 8.38 7.53 -47.45
N GLU A 51 7.16 8.06 -47.22
CA GLU A 51 6.01 8.18 -48.14
C GLU A 51 4.80 7.26 -47.94
N ALA A 52 3.72 7.85 -47.39
CA ALA A 52 2.34 7.37 -47.51
C ALA A 52 1.81 7.68 -48.93
N PRO A 53 0.77 6.99 -49.44
CA PRO A 53 -0.60 7.42 -49.10
C PRO A 53 -1.70 6.33 -49.08
N ALA A 54 -2.73 6.65 -48.29
CA ALA A 54 -4.17 6.42 -48.42
C ALA A 54 -4.74 5.30 -49.33
N GLU A 55 -5.57 4.43 -48.73
CA GLU A 55 -6.97 4.19 -49.17
C GLU A 55 -7.76 3.38 -48.11
N ALA A 56 -8.83 3.98 -47.58
CA ALA A 56 -10.01 3.28 -47.06
C ALA A 56 -11.09 3.37 -48.18
N PRO A 57 -12.27 2.69 -48.13
CA PRO A 57 -12.89 1.94 -47.04
C PRO A 57 -13.61 0.63 -47.49
N ALA A 58 -14.01 -0.25 -46.57
CA ALA A 58 -15.28 -1.00 -46.70
C ALA A 58 -15.56 -1.95 -45.52
N ALA A 59 -16.84 -1.93 -45.13
CA ALA A 59 -17.64 -3.05 -44.64
C ALA A 59 -17.39 -3.58 -43.21
N ALA A 60 -18.27 -3.07 -42.34
CA ALA A 60 -18.92 -3.75 -41.23
C ALA A 60 -18.79 -5.29 -41.17
N GLU A 61 -18.26 -5.78 -40.04
CA GLU A 61 -18.67 -7.05 -39.48
C GLU A 61 -18.76 -6.91 -37.95
N ALA A 62 -19.83 -7.48 -37.40
CA ALA A 62 -20.21 -7.45 -35.99
C ALA A 62 -19.14 -8.10 -35.08
N PRO A 63 -19.06 -7.75 -33.78
CA PRO A 63 -18.01 -8.22 -32.90
C PRO A 63 -18.09 -9.73 -32.67
N ALA A 64 -17.03 -10.45 -33.06
CA ALA A 64 -16.84 -11.84 -32.69
C ALA A 64 -16.61 -11.97 -31.17
N PRO A 65 -17.11 -13.04 -30.52
CA PRO A 65 -16.89 -13.29 -29.10
C PRO A 65 -15.44 -13.74 -28.87
N THR A 66 -14.72 -12.96 -28.07
CA THR A 66 -13.85 -13.42 -26.97
C THR A 66 -12.76 -14.48 -27.25
N ALA A 67 -11.76 -14.13 -28.08
CA ALA A 67 -10.50 -14.89 -28.18
C ALA A 67 -9.67 -14.96 -26.88
N GLY A 68 -9.99 -14.16 -25.86
CA GLY A 68 -9.35 -14.20 -24.54
C GLY A 68 -10.11 -15.01 -23.48
N GLU A 69 -11.31 -15.52 -23.80
CA GLU A 69 -12.06 -16.38 -22.87
C GLU A 69 -11.66 -17.84 -23.01
N SER A 70 -11.45 -18.34 -24.24
CA SER A 70 -10.99 -19.71 -24.47
C SER A 70 -9.62 -19.99 -23.86
N SER A 71 -8.65 -19.07 -23.99
CA SER A 71 -7.31 -19.26 -23.39
C SER A 71 -7.33 -19.32 -21.86
N PHE A 72 -8.29 -18.64 -21.23
CA PHE A 72 -8.44 -18.61 -19.78
C PHE A 72 -9.20 -19.85 -19.28
N GLU A 73 -10.24 -20.28 -19.99
CA GLU A 73 -10.96 -21.51 -19.65
C GLU A 73 -10.05 -22.74 -19.82
N ASP A 74 -9.22 -22.77 -20.87
CA ASP A 74 -8.23 -23.83 -21.10
C ASP A 74 -7.17 -23.87 -19.97
N GLU A 75 -6.62 -22.72 -19.55
CA GLU A 75 -5.64 -22.63 -18.45
C GLU A 75 -6.24 -23.04 -17.10
N VAL A 76 -7.49 -22.64 -16.82
CA VAL A 76 -8.21 -23.03 -15.60
C VAL A 76 -8.50 -24.52 -15.56
N GLU A 77 -8.84 -25.11 -16.71
CA GLU A 77 -9.14 -26.52 -16.82
C GLU A 77 -7.88 -27.39 -16.70
N GLU A 78 -6.75 -26.95 -17.25
CA GLU A 78 -5.44 -27.58 -17.03
C GLU A 78 -5.05 -27.56 -15.53
N LEU A 79 -5.17 -26.41 -14.86
CA LEU A 79 -4.89 -26.29 -13.43
C LEU A 79 -5.83 -27.15 -12.58
N ALA A 80 -7.11 -27.22 -12.93
CA ALA A 80 -8.07 -28.09 -12.26
C ALA A 80 -7.71 -29.58 -12.47
N GLN A 81 -7.33 -29.97 -13.69
CA GLN A 81 -6.89 -31.33 -13.99
C GLN A 81 -5.60 -31.72 -13.26
N GLU A 82 -4.67 -30.78 -13.08
CA GLU A 82 -3.46 -31.00 -12.29
C GLU A 82 -3.76 -31.25 -10.81
N GLU A 83 -4.66 -30.47 -10.20
CA GLU A 83 -5.08 -30.67 -8.82
C GLU A 83 -5.85 -31.98 -8.64
N ILE A 84 -6.76 -32.30 -9.56
CA ILE A 84 -7.46 -33.59 -9.63
C ILE A 84 -6.44 -34.73 -9.74
N ARG A 85 -5.39 -34.58 -10.56
CA ARG A 85 -4.32 -35.57 -10.73
C ARG A 85 -3.46 -35.72 -9.47
N LYS A 86 -3.14 -34.62 -8.78
CA LYS A 86 -2.38 -34.64 -7.51
C LYS A 86 -3.20 -35.31 -6.40
N LEU A 87 -4.48 -34.98 -6.28
CA LEU A 87 -5.41 -35.59 -5.32
C LEU A 87 -5.59 -37.09 -5.59
N LYS A 88 -5.80 -37.50 -6.84
CA LYS A 88 -5.85 -38.92 -7.24
C LYS A 88 -4.54 -39.67 -6.99
N LYS A 89 -3.39 -39.00 -7.07
CA LYS A 89 -2.08 -39.59 -6.75
C LYS A 89 -1.88 -39.73 -5.24
N ALA A 90 -2.35 -38.76 -4.46
CA ALA A 90 -2.28 -38.77 -3.01
C ALA A 90 -3.25 -39.79 -2.38
N SER A 91 -4.40 -40.07 -3.01
CA SER A 91 -5.32 -41.11 -2.53
C SER A 91 -4.81 -42.52 -2.78
N LYS A 92 -3.89 -42.72 -3.74
CA LYS A 92 -3.35 -44.04 -4.13
C LYS A 92 -2.20 -44.55 -3.25
N PHE A 93 -1.86 -43.89 -2.15
CA PHE A 93 -0.86 -44.41 -1.22
C PHE A 93 -1.36 -45.69 -0.55
N LYS A 94 -0.55 -46.76 -0.60
CA LYS A 94 -0.84 -48.07 0.02
C LYS A 94 0.10 -48.32 1.19
N THR A 95 -0.42 -48.90 2.25
CA THR A 95 0.37 -49.35 3.41
C THR A 95 1.12 -50.65 3.07
N ALA A 96 2.16 -51.00 3.83
CA ALA A 96 2.99 -52.20 3.63
C ALA A 96 2.20 -53.54 3.54
N GLY A 97 0.97 -53.58 4.06
CA GLY A 97 0.05 -54.72 3.94
C GLY A 97 -0.84 -54.72 2.69
N GLY A 98 -0.63 -53.82 1.73
CA GLY A 98 -1.39 -53.76 0.47
C GLY A 98 -2.76 -53.09 0.56
N VAL A 99 -3.19 -52.66 1.76
CA VAL A 99 -4.43 -51.91 1.99
C VAL A 99 -4.21 -50.43 1.64
N GLU A 100 -5.18 -49.83 0.95
CA GLU A 100 -5.17 -48.40 0.63
C GLU A 100 -5.22 -47.56 1.91
N TYR A 101 -4.31 -46.59 2.01
CA TYR A 101 -4.10 -45.80 3.22
C TYR A 101 -5.28 -44.85 3.50
N ALA A 102 -5.99 -44.39 2.46
CA ALA A 102 -7.14 -43.50 2.62
C ALA A 102 -8.28 -43.84 1.63
N PRO A 103 -9.06 -44.92 1.86
CA PRO A 103 -10.19 -45.29 1.02
C PRO A 103 -11.33 -44.26 1.01
N TRP A 104 -11.36 -43.40 2.03
CA TRP A 104 -12.27 -42.27 2.21
C TRP A 104 -11.85 -41.02 1.42
N MET A 105 -10.69 -41.05 0.76
CA MET A 105 -10.19 -40.00 -0.16
C MET A 105 -10.40 -40.37 -1.63
N ASN A 106 -11.29 -41.34 -1.92
CA ASN A 106 -11.66 -41.68 -3.28
C ASN A 106 -12.56 -40.58 -3.83
N MET A 107 -11.98 -39.74 -4.68
CA MET A 107 -12.66 -38.60 -5.28
C MET A 107 -13.86 -39.08 -6.09
N SER A 108 -15.05 -38.64 -5.69
CA SER A 108 -16.28 -38.87 -6.45
C SER A 108 -16.36 -37.93 -7.65
N ALA A 109 -17.18 -38.26 -8.66
CA ALA A 109 -17.38 -37.38 -9.81
C ALA A 109 -17.92 -35.99 -9.39
N ASP A 110 -18.71 -35.96 -8.32
CA ASP A 110 -19.26 -34.72 -7.75
C ASP A 110 -18.15 -33.82 -7.15
N GLU A 111 -17.16 -34.41 -6.48
CA GLU A 111 -16.00 -33.67 -5.95
C GLU A 111 -15.09 -33.10 -7.05
N GLU A 112 -14.97 -33.80 -8.19
CA GLU A 112 -14.23 -33.29 -9.36
C GLU A 112 -14.89 -32.06 -10.00
N ASP A 113 -16.23 -32.03 -10.03
CA ASP A 113 -17.01 -30.89 -10.49
C ASP A 113 -16.93 -29.71 -9.49
N GLU A 114 -16.94 -29.99 -8.19
CA GLU A 114 -16.73 -28.96 -7.16
C GLU A 114 -15.33 -28.33 -7.25
N ILE A 115 -14.29 -29.14 -7.45
CA ILE A 115 -12.91 -28.64 -7.64
C ILE A 115 -12.85 -27.74 -8.88
N ARG A 116 -13.43 -28.15 -10.02
CA ARG A 116 -13.50 -27.32 -11.23
C ARG A 116 -14.23 -26.00 -10.98
N LYS A 117 -15.36 -26.03 -10.27
CA LYS A 117 -16.14 -24.83 -9.92
C LYS A 117 -15.38 -23.87 -9.00
N VAL A 118 -14.71 -24.40 -7.97
CA VAL A 118 -13.88 -23.61 -7.06
C VAL A 118 -12.72 -22.97 -7.82
N MET A 119 -12.05 -23.72 -8.70
CA MET A 119 -10.95 -23.19 -9.50
C MET A 119 -11.40 -22.12 -10.48
N LYS A 120 -12.53 -22.31 -11.17
CA LYS A 120 -13.13 -21.28 -12.04
C LYS A 120 -13.45 -20.01 -11.24
N SER A 121 -14.11 -20.13 -10.09
CA SER A 121 -14.42 -18.98 -9.23
C SER A 121 -13.17 -18.26 -8.72
N LYS A 122 -12.11 -19.01 -8.38
CA LYS A 122 -10.84 -18.46 -7.90
C LYS A 122 -10.08 -17.76 -9.02
N ALA A 123 -10.11 -18.30 -10.22
CA ALA A 123 -9.49 -17.70 -11.40
C ALA A 123 -10.24 -16.42 -11.80
N GLU A 124 -11.58 -16.44 -11.79
CA GLU A 124 -12.41 -15.25 -12.05
C GLU A 124 -12.15 -14.16 -11.01
N ALA A 125 -12.03 -14.51 -9.73
CA ALA A 125 -11.67 -13.57 -8.66
C ALA A 125 -10.25 -12.98 -8.87
N ARG A 126 -9.29 -13.79 -9.31
CA ARG A 126 -7.93 -13.33 -9.63
C ARG A 126 -7.93 -12.38 -10.83
N ARG A 127 -8.70 -12.71 -11.88
CA ARG A 127 -8.86 -11.88 -13.07
C ARG A 127 -9.54 -10.56 -12.72
N LYS A 128 -10.59 -10.59 -11.90
CA LYS A 128 -11.26 -9.39 -11.41
C LYS A 128 -10.29 -8.48 -10.65
N ARG A 129 -9.45 -9.05 -9.76
CA ARG A 129 -8.37 -8.29 -9.09
C ARG A 129 -7.35 -7.72 -10.05
N GLN A 130 -6.88 -8.50 -11.02
CA GLN A 130 -5.92 -8.02 -12.02
C GLN A 130 -6.49 -6.91 -12.90
N LEU A 131 -7.78 -6.98 -13.24
CA LEU A 131 -8.47 -5.92 -13.99
C LEU A 131 -8.68 -4.67 -13.13
N GLU A 132 -9.03 -4.83 -11.85
CA GLU A 132 -9.12 -3.74 -10.88
C GLU A 132 -7.76 -3.06 -10.68
N GLU A 133 -6.69 -3.85 -10.52
CA GLU A 133 -5.29 -3.40 -10.42
C GLU A 133 -4.81 -2.72 -11.71
N ALA A 134 -5.21 -3.21 -12.88
CA ALA A 134 -4.87 -2.59 -14.16
C ALA A 134 -5.67 -1.31 -14.44
N SER A 135 -6.88 -1.20 -13.87
CA SER A 135 -7.72 -0.01 -13.97
C SER A 135 -7.34 1.09 -12.97
N ALA A 136 -6.71 0.72 -11.86
CA ALA A 136 -6.07 1.66 -10.96
C ALA A 136 -4.80 2.17 -11.63
N SER A 137 -4.72 3.46 -11.97
CA SER A 137 -3.52 4.08 -12.53
C SER A 137 -2.82 4.92 -11.46
N GLY A 138 -1.53 4.63 -11.15
CA GLY A 138 -0.72 5.50 -10.30
C GLY A 138 0.28 4.87 -9.33
N ALA A 139 0.83 5.70 -8.45
CA ALA A 139 1.76 5.31 -7.38
C ALA A 139 1.12 4.43 -6.28
N LEU A 140 -0.21 4.38 -6.26
CA LEU A 140 -1.03 3.58 -5.34
C LEU A 140 -1.24 2.11 -5.79
N ILE A 141 -0.82 1.74 -7.00
CA ILE A 141 -1.01 0.37 -7.56
C ILE A 141 -0.27 -0.70 -6.73
N MET A 142 0.94 -0.39 -6.28
CA MET A 142 1.81 -1.40 -5.67
C MET A 142 1.59 -1.59 -4.17
N ASP A 143 1.08 -0.58 -3.45
CA ASP A 143 0.99 -0.66 -1.99
C ASP A 143 -0.06 0.30 -1.38
N SER A 144 -1.32 0.18 -1.84
CA SER A 144 -2.40 0.98 -1.25
C SER A 144 -2.56 0.72 0.25
N GLN A 145 -2.39 -0.52 0.73
CA GLN A 145 -2.53 -0.81 2.16
C GLN A 145 -1.40 -0.24 3.02
N ALA A 146 -0.12 -0.27 2.60
CA ALA A 146 0.93 0.36 3.40
C ALA A 146 0.98 1.89 3.22
N GLN A 147 0.47 2.44 2.11
CA GLN A 147 0.29 3.88 2.00
C GLN A 147 -0.80 4.39 2.95
N GLU A 148 -1.89 3.65 3.20
CA GLU A 148 -2.86 4.02 4.25
C GLU A 148 -2.23 4.18 5.63
N LEU A 149 -1.27 3.31 5.94
CA LEU A 149 -0.63 3.19 7.25
C LEU A 149 0.55 4.15 7.43
N SER A 150 1.27 4.48 6.35
CA SER A 150 2.45 5.36 6.37
C SER A 150 2.17 6.79 5.87
N GLY A 151 0.99 7.03 5.32
CA GLY A 151 0.57 8.31 4.77
C GLY A 151 1.13 8.63 3.39
N GLY A 152 2.03 7.84 2.78
CA GLY A 152 2.45 8.01 1.38
C GLY A 152 2.88 9.43 0.96
N GLY A 153 3.35 10.27 1.89
CA GLY A 153 3.66 11.70 1.66
C GLY A 153 2.55 12.71 2.00
N LEU A 154 1.36 12.23 2.36
CA LEU A 154 0.24 13.00 2.92
C LEU A 154 0.35 13.04 4.45
N GLN A 155 0.67 14.22 4.97
CA GLN A 155 0.61 14.52 6.39
C GLN A 155 -0.83 14.88 6.77
N THR A 156 -1.32 14.27 7.84
CA THR A 156 -2.66 14.51 8.34
C THR A 156 -2.59 14.95 9.80
N LYS A 157 -3.37 15.96 10.14
CA LYS A 157 -3.44 16.49 11.49
C LYS A 157 -4.88 16.80 11.85
N VAL A 158 -5.37 16.18 12.91
CA VAL A 158 -6.70 16.48 13.46
C VAL A 158 -6.59 17.67 14.40
N ILE A 159 -7.33 18.74 14.11
CA ILE A 159 -7.36 19.98 14.89
C ILE A 159 -8.82 20.25 15.28
N ASN A 160 -9.17 20.08 16.56
CA ASN A 160 -10.52 20.36 17.07
C ASN A 160 -11.66 19.64 16.32
N GLY A 161 -11.41 18.44 15.80
CA GLY A 161 -12.39 17.67 15.03
C GLY A 161 -12.30 17.90 13.51
N ASP A 162 -11.63 18.96 13.08
CA ASP A 162 -11.34 19.21 11.66
C ASP A 162 -10.07 18.46 11.25
N VAL A 163 -9.98 18.09 9.97
CA VAL A 163 -8.81 17.38 9.42
C VAL A 163 -8.03 18.31 8.51
N GLU A 164 -6.81 18.63 8.91
CA GLU A 164 -5.83 19.32 8.07
C GLU A 164 -5.00 18.27 7.30
N LEU A 165 -4.99 18.42 5.98
CA LEU A 165 -4.22 17.62 5.04
C LEU A 165 -3.10 18.48 4.47
N GLU A 166 -1.86 18.00 4.52
CA GLU A 166 -0.69 18.64 3.93
C GLU A 166 0.10 17.64 3.10
N TRP A 167 0.43 17.98 1.86
CA TRP A 167 1.30 17.16 1.01
C TRP A 167 2.24 18.04 0.20
N THR A 168 3.35 17.45 -0.22
CA THR A 168 4.37 18.14 -1.01
C THR A 168 4.69 17.35 -2.26
N THR A 169 4.76 18.03 -3.39
CA THR A 169 5.18 17.48 -4.68
C THR A 169 6.56 18.02 -5.04
N SER A 170 7.36 17.23 -5.74
CA SER A 170 8.72 17.60 -6.16
C SER A 170 8.82 18.03 -7.63
N SER A 171 7.85 17.65 -8.45
CA SER A 171 7.77 17.97 -9.87
C SER A 171 6.32 17.92 -10.33
N GLU A 172 5.87 18.95 -11.06
CA GLU A 172 4.51 19.08 -11.58
C GLU A 172 4.51 19.58 -13.04
N ALA A 173 5.46 19.08 -13.85
CA ALA A 173 5.67 19.60 -15.20
C ALA A 173 4.46 19.44 -16.13
N ALA A 174 3.56 18.49 -15.85
CA ALA A 174 2.39 18.19 -16.66
C ALA A 174 1.07 18.21 -15.86
N THR A 175 1.04 18.90 -14.73
CA THR A 175 -0.07 18.84 -13.77
C THR A 175 -0.97 20.08 -13.89
N LYS A 176 -2.30 19.89 -13.95
CA LYS A 176 -3.26 20.99 -13.84
C LYS A 176 -3.53 21.35 -12.39
N GLY A 177 -3.70 20.34 -11.56
CA GLY A 177 -3.99 20.49 -10.13
C GLY A 177 -4.41 19.19 -9.49
N PHE A 178 -4.96 19.30 -8.28
CA PHE A 178 -5.27 18.17 -7.43
C PHE A 178 -6.76 18.12 -7.09
N ILE A 179 -7.25 16.91 -6.86
CA ILE A 179 -8.60 16.62 -6.38
C ILE A 179 -8.47 15.85 -5.08
N ILE A 180 -9.18 16.31 -4.06
CA ILE A 180 -9.22 15.67 -2.75
C ILE A 180 -10.51 14.86 -2.67
N LYS A 181 -10.33 13.59 -2.35
CA LYS A 181 -11.41 12.63 -2.16
C LYS A 181 -11.39 12.10 -0.74
N ARG A 182 -12.57 11.83 -0.18
CA ARG A 182 -12.74 11.26 1.16
C ARG A 182 -13.72 10.11 1.10
N ARG A 183 -13.46 9.08 1.89
CA ARG A 183 -14.42 8.00 2.17
C ARG A 183 -14.42 7.64 3.65
N ALA A 184 -15.51 7.10 4.14
CA ALA A 184 -15.55 6.54 5.48
C ALA A 184 -14.69 5.27 5.55
N ALA A 185 -14.08 5.00 6.70
CA ALA A 185 -13.42 3.73 6.93
C ALA A 185 -14.44 2.60 6.75
N ARG A 186 -14.08 1.59 5.95
CA ARG A 186 -14.91 0.43 5.55
C ARG A 186 -15.92 0.65 4.41
N THR A 187 -15.99 1.84 3.81
CA THR A 187 -16.72 2.04 2.54
C THR A 187 -15.75 2.03 1.37
N GLU A 188 -16.21 1.68 0.17
CA GLU A 188 -15.38 1.66 -1.04
C GLU A 188 -15.52 2.94 -1.89
N GLU A 189 -16.64 3.64 -1.74
CA GLU A 189 -16.94 4.84 -2.53
C GLU A 189 -16.27 6.09 -1.96
N PHE A 190 -15.60 6.83 -2.85
CA PHE A 190 -14.95 8.10 -2.56
C PHE A 190 -15.84 9.27 -2.99
N GLU A 191 -16.08 10.20 -2.07
CA GLU A 191 -16.72 11.48 -2.31
C GLU A 191 -15.65 12.54 -2.66
N VAL A 192 -15.91 13.39 -3.64
CA VAL A 192 -15.04 14.52 -3.99
C VAL A 192 -15.37 15.70 -3.07
N LEU A 193 -14.39 16.13 -2.27
CA LEU A 193 -14.55 17.27 -1.35
C LEU A 193 -14.18 18.59 -2.00
N ALA A 194 -13.07 18.59 -2.71
CA ALA A 194 -12.54 19.77 -3.37
C ALA A 194 -11.79 19.37 -4.63
N SER A 195 -11.99 20.14 -5.68
CA SER A 195 -11.25 20.04 -6.93
C SER A 195 -10.43 21.31 -7.16
N TRP A 196 -9.45 21.24 -8.05
CA TRP A 196 -8.71 22.42 -8.51
C TRP A 196 -9.57 23.42 -9.29
N GLU A 197 -10.74 23.00 -9.80
CA GLU A 197 -11.70 23.87 -10.47
C GLU A 197 -12.49 24.70 -9.44
N ASP A 198 -12.87 24.07 -8.33
CA ASP A 198 -13.66 24.71 -7.27
C ASP A 198 -12.79 25.50 -6.28
N TRP A 199 -11.57 25.00 -6.03
CA TRP A 199 -10.65 25.55 -5.04
C TRP A 199 -9.30 25.89 -5.65
N GLY A 200 -9.10 27.17 -5.96
CA GLY A 200 -7.89 27.69 -6.59
C GLY A 200 -6.54 27.30 -5.95
N PRO A 201 -6.43 27.15 -4.61
CA PRO A 201 -5.19 26.68 -3.98
C PRO A 201 -4.75 25.25 -4.34
N LEU A 202 -5.61 24.44 -4.96
CA LEU A 202 -5.27 23.09 -5.46
C LEU A 202 -4.79 23.08 -6.90
N ALA A 203 -4.76 24.23 -7.58
CA ALA A 203 -4.11 24.35 -8.88
C ALA A 203 -2.60 24.12 -8.75
N SER A 204 -1.99 23.55 -9.78
CA SER A 204 -0.55 23.31 -9.82
C SER A 204 0.24 24.60 -9.55
N LYS A 205 1.31 24.49 -8.77
CA LYS A 205 2.23 25.59 -8.43
C LYS A 205 3.36 25.74 -9.44
N GLY A 206 3.38 24.89 -10.47
CA GLY A 206 4.33 24.91 -11.56
C GLY A 206 5.39 23.80 -11.49
N PRO A 207 6.31 23.73 -12.46
CA PRO A 207 7.12 22.54 -12.71
C PRO A 207 8.01 22.06 -11.56
N GLN A 208 8.34 22.93 -10.60
CA GLN A 208 9.18 22.61 -9.45
C GLN A 208 8.42 21.93 -8.30
N GLY A 209 7.10 21.74 -8.46
CA GLY A 209 6.22 21.25 -7.39
C GLY A 209 6.01 22.29 -6.29
N GLY A 210 5.27 21.90 -5.26
CA GLY A 210 4.99 22.77 -4.14
C GLY A 210 4.34 22.05 -2.96
N SER A 211 4.09 22.80 -1.88
CA SER A 211 3.36 22.33 -0.71
C SER A 211 1.90 22.73 -0.77
N TYR A 212 0.99 21.81 -0.50
CA TYR A 212 -0.45 22.05 -0.52
C TYR A 212 -1.03 21.79 0.85
N ARG A 213 -2.09 22.52 1.16
CA ARG A 213 -2.81 22.37 2.41
C ARG A 213 -4.30 22.52 2.21
N TYR A 214 -5.06 21.63 2.81
CA TYR A 214 -6.51 21.64 2.80
C TYR A 214 -7.05 21.36 4.19
N LEU A 215 -8.13 22.04 4.56
CA LEU A 215 -8.80 21.86 5.84
C LEU A 215 -10.23 21.37 5.58
N ASP A 216 -10.53 20.15 6.03
CA ASP A 216 -11.87 19.59 6.00
C ASP A 216 -12.58 19.86 7.32
N SER A 217 -13.55 20.77 7.29
CA SER A 217 -14.41 21.15 8.42
C SER A 217 -15.74 20.38 8.47
N THR A 218 -15.97 19.48 7.52
CA THR A 218 -17.21 18.68 7.43
C THR A 218 -17.06 17.30 8.08
N THR A 219 -15.90 17.02 8.65
CA THR A 219 -15.57 15.71 9.20
C THR A 219 -16.30 15.45 10.51
N THR A 220 -16.90 14.28 10.66
CA THR A 220 -17.47 13.81 11.93
C THR A 220 -16.52 12.82 12.62
N PRO A 221 -16.65 12.61 13.94
CA PRO A 221 -15.85 11.59 14.63
C PRO A 221 -15.98 10.21 13.99
N GLY A 222 -14.85 9.50 13.87
CA GLY A 222 -14.72 8.20 13.23
C GLY A 222 -13.51 8.09 12.29
N GLY A 223 -13.35 6.91 11.71
CA GLY A 223 -12.29 6.64 10.74
C GLY A 223 -12.66 7.12 9.34
N TRP A 224 -11.74 7.86 8.72
CA TRP A 224 -11.84 8.40 7.37
C TRP A 224 -10.59 8.06 6.57
N VAL A 225 -10.75 7.95 5.26
CA VAL A 225 -9.65 7.74 4.35
C VAL A 225 -9.66 8.86 3.32
N TYR A 226 -8.58 9.62 3.31
CA TYR A 226 -8.37 10.72 2.38
C TYR A 226 -7.44 10.28 1.27
N ARG A 227 -7.76 10.66 0.04
CA ARG A 227 -6.97 10.39 -1.15
C ARG A 227 -6.78 11.67 -1.94
N VAL A 228 -5.56 11.91 -2.38
CA VAL A 228 -5.23 13.00 -3.29
C VAL A 228 -4.99 12.42 -4.67
N THR A 229 -5.79 12.89 -5.64
CA THR A 229 -5.67 12.55 -7.06
C THR A 229 -5.07 13.75 -7.80
N GLU A 230 -3.97 13.53 -8.48
CA GLU A 230 -3.37 14.46 -9.43
C GLU A 230 -4.12 14.40 -10.77
N CYS A 231 -4.42 15.57 -11.35
CA CYS A 231 -4.97 15.68 -12.70
C CYS A 231 -3.92 16.26 -13.64
N GLU A 232 -3.56 15.50 -14.66
CA GLU A 232 -2.61 15.94 -15.68
C GLU A 232 -3.24 16.85 -16.74
N ASN A 233 -2.38 17.55 -17.49
CA ASN A 233 -2.75 18.33 -18.67
C ASN A 233 -3.44 17.47 -19.74
N SER A 234 -3.06 16.19 -19.83
CA SER A 234 -3.65 15.17 -20.71
C SER A 234 -5.09 14.81 -20.34
N GLY A 235 -5.54 15.15 -19.12
CA GLY A 235 -6.81 14.70 -18.55
C GLY A 235 -6.72 13.35 -17.86
N ALA A 236 -5.54 12.72 -17.82
CA ALA A 236 -5.30 11.55 -16.99
C ALA A 236 -5.37 11.92 -15.50
N THR A 237 -5.97 11.03 -14.71
CA THR A 237 -6.04 11.17 -13.25
C THR A 237 -5.19 10.10 -12.59
N ASN A 238 -4.29 10.50 -11.72
CA ASN A 238 -3.36 9.61 -11.04
C ASN A 238 -3.50 9.80 -9.52
N ASP A 239 -3.73 8.72 -8.79
CA ASP A 239 -3.80 8.79 -7.33
C ASP A 239 -2.38 8.79 -6.74
N ILE A 240 -2.00 9.87 -6.05
CA ILE A 240 -0.62 10.11 -5.58
C ILE A 240 -0.40 9.71 -4.11
N CYS A 241 -1.39 9.97 -3.25
CA CYS A 241 -1.26 9.78 -1.81
C CYS A 241 -2.60 9.36 -1.22
N GLN A 242 -2.54 8.54 -0.18
CA GLN A 242 -3.70 8.17 0.61
C GLN A 242 -3.30 8.04 2.09
N ALA A 243 -4.19 8.45 3.00
CA ALA A 243 -3.96 8.34 4.43
C ALA A 243 -5.26 8.01 5.17
N LEU A 244 -5.17 7.08 6.13
CA LEU A 244 -6.24 6.81 7.08
C LEU A 244 -6.11 7.78 8.26
N VAL A 245 -7.18 8.51 8.52
CA VAL A 245 -7.30 9.45 9.63
C VAL A 245 -8.39 8.97 10.56
N ASP A 246 -8.09 8.86 11.84
CA ASP A 246 -9.06 8.54 12.86
C ASP A 246 -9.38 9.80 13.68
N VAL A 247 -10.59 10.32 13.52
CA VAL A 247 -11.07 11.51 14.22
C VAL A 247 -11.69 11.06 15.53
N GLN A 248 -10.91 11.20 16.59
CA GLN A 248 -11.29 10.85 17.96
C GLN A 248 -12.33 11.84 18.51
N THR A 249 -13.21 11.35 19.39
CA THR A 249 -14.12 12.22 20.13
C THR A 249 -13.36 13.04 21.20
N GLU A 250 -13.92 14.18 21.60
CA GLU A 250 -13.34 14.98 22.69
C GLU A 250 -13.17 14.17 23.99
N GLU A 251 -14.09 13.24 24.28
CA GLU A 251 -14.04 12.40 25.47
C GLU A 251 -12.85 11.44 25.44
N GLU A 252 -12.58 10.81 24.30
CA GLU A 252 -11.44 9.91 24.11
C GLU A 252 -10.11 10.67 24.20
N GLN A 253 -10.03 11.85 23.58
CA GLN A 253 -8.83 12.69 23.64
C GLN A 253 -8.56 13.16 25.08
N ARG A 254 -9.60 13.59 25.82
CA ARG A 254 -9.47 13.96 27.23
C ARG A 254 -9.09 12.76 28.09
N GLY A 255 -9.69 11.59 27.85
CA GLY A 255 -9.36 10.35 28.54
C GLY A 255 -7.90 9.96 28.36
N ALA A 256 -7.39 10.04 27.13
CA ALA A 256 -5.99 9.75 26.82
C ALA A 256 -5.03 10.72 27.52
N VAL A 257 -5.32 12.03 27.52
CA VAL A 257 -4.50 13.03 28.21
C VAL A 257 -4.50 12.80 29.73
N ILE A 258 -5.67 12.53 30.32
CA ILE A 258 -5.79 12.25 31.76
C ILE A 258 -5.00 10.97 32.12
N ALA A 259 -5.14 9.91 31.32
CA ALA A 259 -4.41 8.67 31.53
C ALA A 259 -2.89 8.87 31.42
N ALA A 260 -2.42 9.63 30.41
CA ALA A 260 -1.01 9.93 30.24
C ALA A 260 -0.44 10.69 31.46
N VAL A 261 -1.13 11.75 31.92
CA VAL A 261 -0.72 12.50 33.11
C VAL A 261 -0.71 11.59 34.34
N GLY A 262 -1.73 10.75 34.52
CA GLY A 262 -1.81 9.81 35.64
C GLY A 262 -0.64 8.81 35.67
N ILE A 263 -0.31 8.22 34.52
CA ILE A 263 0.82 7.29 34.38
C ILE A 263 2.15 8.01 34.65
N SER A 264 2.34 9.23 34.12
CA SER A 264 3.56 10.00 34.36
C SER A 264 3.76 10.31 35.84
N VAL A 265 2.71 10.77 36.53
CA VAL A 265 2.78 11.06 37.98
C VAL A 265 3.07 9.78 38.77
N PHE A 266 2.40 8.67 38.44
CA PHE A 266 2.64 7.39 39.09
C PHE A 266 4.05 6.88 38.87
N ALA A 267 4.59 7.00 37.66
CA ALA A 267 5.96 6.58 37.34
C ALA A 267 6.99 7.39 38.14
N ILE A 268 6.81 8.71 38.26
CA ILE A 268 7.68 9.58 39.07
C ILE A 268 7.61 9.16 40.55
N ALA A 269 6.41 8.92 41.08
CA ALA A 269 6.24 8.47 42.46
C ALA A 269 6.88 7.10 42.71
N ALA A 270 6.76 6.16 41.77
CA ALA A 270 7.37 4.84 41.85
C ALA A 270 8.92 4.91 41.82
N VAL A 271 9.49 5.78 40.98
CA VAL A 271 10.95 6.02 40.94
C VAL A 271 11.41 6.64 42.26
N ALA A 272 10.70 7.65 42.78
CA ALA A 272 11.02 8.29 44.05
C ALA A 272 10.92 7.30 45.23
N ALA A 273 9.86 6.48 45.28
CA ALA A 273 9.72 5.43 46.27
C ALA A 273 10.80 4.35 46.15
N GLY A 274 11.19 3.98 44.92
CA GLY A 274 12.29 3.06 44.66
C GLY A 274 13.62 3.56 45.20
N ILE A 275 13.94 4.85 45.00
CA ILE A 275 15.15 5.48 45.55
C ILE A 275 15.09 5.54 47.09
N LEU A 276 13.95 5.92 47.66
CA LEU A 276 13.80 6.05 49.13
C LEU A 276 13.78 4.72 49.87
N LEU A 277 13.30 3.65 49.22
CA LEU A 277 13.20 2.31 49.80
C LEU A 277 14.37 1.40 49.42
N ASP A 278 15.36 1.90 48.67
CA ASP A 278 16.57 1.14 48.32
C ASP A 278 17.51 1.01 49.53
N PRO A 279 17.71 -0.20 50.08
CA PRO A 279 18.57 -0.41 51.23
C PRO A 279 20.08 -0.29 50.92
N VAL A 280 20.48 -0.17 49.64
CA VAL A 280 21.89 -0.13 49.20
C VAL A 280 22.32 1.28 48.75
N GLY A 281 21.37 2.13 48.35
CA GLY A 281 21.62 3.49 47.82
C GLY A 281 21.21 4.65 48.73
N GLY A 282 20.77 4.39 49.95
CA GLY A 282 20.42 5.44 50.92
C GLY A 282 21.66 6.23 51.37
N TYR A 283 21.62 7.56 51.24
CA TYR A 283 22.43 8.43 52.10
C TYR A 283 22.08 8.21 53.57
#